data_AF-A0A532AGT5-F1
#
_entry.id   AF-A0A532AGT5-F1
#
_cell.length_a   1.000
_cell.length_b   1.000
_cell.length_c   1.000
_cell.angle_alpha   90.00
_cell.angle_beta   90.00
_cell.angle_gamma   90.00
#
_symmetry.space_group_name_H-M   'P 1'
#
loop_
_entity.id
_entity.type
_entity.pdbx_description
1 polymer ?
#
loop_
_entity_poly.entity_id
_entity_poly.type
_entity_poly.pdbx_seq_one_letter_code
_entity_poly.pdbx_strand_id
1 'polypeptide(L)'
;ALGAAYFFIPLIATVEFSMRMRRGVYSLDAYKVVLGDPRFQATFGYSVLAAVFTIILGVLIVVPTAYWIRLRLPQLRPVVEFITLLP
;
A
#
# COMPACT_ATOMS: atom_id res chain seq x y z
N ALA A 1 -23.12 -0.71 -13.50
CA ALA A 1 -22.50 0.10 -14.57
C ALA A 1 -21.95 1.43 -14.03
N LEU A 2 -22.77 2.29 -13.42
CA LEU A 2 -22.35 3.61 -12.93
C LEU A 2 -21.21 3.59 -11.89
N GLY A 3 -21.26 2.67 -10.91
CA GLY A 3 -20.18 2.53 -9.92
C GLY A 3 -18.83 2.17 -10.54
N ALA A 4 -18.83 1.22 -11.50
CA ALA A 4 -17.61 0.87 -12.23
C ALA A 4 -17.07 2.06 -13.04
N ALA A 5 -17.94 2.80 -13.72
CA ALA A 5 -17.54 4.00 -14.45
C ALA A 5 -16.92 5.06 -13.53
N TYR A 6 -17.47 5.28 -12.34
CA TYR A 6 -16.94 6.22 -11.34
C TYR A 6 -15.52 5.88 -10.87
N PHE A 7 -15.19 4.58 -10.72
CA PHE A 7 -13.84 4.15 -10.32
C PHE A 7 -12.87 4.06 -11.51
N PHE A 8 -13.29 3.50 -12.63
CA PHE A 8 -12.39 3.19 -13.75
C PHE A 8 -12.09 4.38 -14.65
N ILE A 9 -13.05 5.30 -14.87
CA ILE A 9 -12.81 6.46 -15.75
C ILE A 9 -11.65 7.33 -15.22
N PRO A 10 -11.59 7.71 -13.93
CA PRO A 10 -10.47 8.47 -13.40
C PRO A 10 -9.14 7.72 -13.51
N LEU A 11 -9.13 6.41 -13.26
CA LEU A 11 -7.91 5.60 -13.34
C LEU A 11 -7.39 5.48 -14.78
N ILE A 12 -8.28 5.31 -15.75
CA ILE A 12 -7.91 5.30 -17.17
C ILE A 12 -7.41 6.69 -17.58
N ALA A 13 -8.07 7.76 -17.14
CA ALA A 13 -7.65 9.12 -17.42
C ALA A 13 -6.24 9.41 -16.86
N THR A 14 -5.93 9.03 -15.62
CA THR A 14 -4.60 9.28 -15.04
C THR A 14 -3.50 8.55 -15.80
N VAL A 15 -3.75 7.32 -16.27
CA VAL A 15 -2.82 6.56 -17.12
C VAL A 15 -2.67 7.21 -18.49
N GLU A 16 -3.77 7.65 -19.10
CA GLU A 16 -3.75 8.35 -20.39
C GLU A 16 -2.95 9.67 -20.31
N PHE A 17 -3.15 10.45 -19.26
CA PHE A 17 -2.43 11.70 -19.03
C PHE A 17 -0.95 11.47 -18.69
N SER A 18 -0.62 10.42 -17.94
CA SER A 18 0.78 10.12 -17.60
C SER A 18 1.62 9.77 -18.84
N MET A 19 1.00 9.16 -19.87
CA MET A 19 1.67 8.77 -21.11
C MET A 19 1.74 9.89 -22.16
N ARG A 20 0.97 10.98 -22.01
CA ARG A 20 0.93 12.10 -22.96
C ARG A 20 1.94 13.21 -22.64
N MET A 21 3.14 12.84 -22.19
CA MET A 21 4.20 13.83 -21.89
C MET A 21 4.69 14.53 -23.16
N ARG A 22 4.74 13.83 -24.30
CA ARG A 22 5.01 14.43 -25.62
C ARG A 22 3.69 14.74 -26.34
N ARG A 23 3.57 15.94 -26.93
CA ARG A 23 2.40 16.30 -27.73
C ARG A 23 2.31 15.37 -28.96
N GLY A 24 1.19 14.68 -29.09
CA GLY A 24 0.87 13.84 -30.26
C GLY A 24 1.44 12.42 -30.24
N VAL A 25 2.15 11.99 -29.20
CA VAL A 25 2.71 10.62 -29.10
C VAL A 25 2.59 10.09 -27.67
N TYR A 26 2.15 8.84 -27.51
CA TYR A 26 2.26 8.14 -26.23
C TYR A 26 3.72 7.82 -25.92
N SER A 27 4.23 8.29 -24.78
CA SER A 27 5.59 8.00 -24.36
C SER A 27 5.68 7.67 -22.87
N LEU A 28 6.68 6.85 -22.52
CA LEU A 28 7.01 6.52 -21.14
C LEU A 28 8.04 7.50 -20.55
N ASP A 29 8.23 8.67 -21.16
CA ASP A 29 9.25 9.62 -20.72
C ASP A 29 8.96 10.17 -19.33
N ALA A 30 7.68 10.35 -18.97
CA ALA A 30 7.29 10.80 -17.64
C ALA A 30 7.82 9.84 -16.56
N TYR A 31 7.73 8.54 -16.81
CA TYR A 31 8.25 7.53 -15.90
C TYR A 31 9.78 7.56 -15.82
N LYS A 32 10.47 7.73 -16.95
CA LYS A 32 11.95 7.86 -16.95
C LYS A 32 12.43 9.08 -16.17
N VAL A 33 11.73 10.21 -16.31
CA VAL A 33 12.07 11.45 -15.60
C VAL A 33 11.85 11.29 -14.10
N VAL A 34 10.69 10.77 -13.69
CA VAL A 34 10.38 10.56 -12.26
C VAL A 34 11.31 9.53 -11.62
N LEU A 35 11.56 8.40 -12.29
CA LEU A 35 12.47 7.37 -11.77
C LEU A 35 13.94 7.83 -11.77
N GLY A 36 14.31 8.78 -12.62
CA GLY A 36 15.63 9.40 -12.64
C GLY A 36 15.83 10.50 -11.59
N ASP A 37 14.76 10.98 -10.95
CA ASP A 37 14.85 12.03 -9.92
C ASP A 37 15.40 11.46 -8.59
N PRO A 38 16.57 11.92 -8.11
CA PRO A 38 17.14 11.45 -6.85
C PRO A 38 16.23 11.70 -5.64
N ARG A 39 15.42 12.76 -5.66
CA ARG A 39 14.47 13.05 -4.56
C ARG A 39 13.36 12.03 -4.54
N PHE A 40 12.81 11.67 -5.70
CA PHE A 40 11.81 10.62 -5.81
C PHE A 40 12.36 9.29 -5.29
N GLN A 41 13.56 8.90 -5.71
CA GLN A 41 14.20 7.67 -5.24
C GLN A 41 14.40 7.65 -3.72
N ALA A 42 14.88 8.76 -3.14
CA ALA A 42 15.09 8.86 -1.70
C ALA A 42 13.78 8.73 -0.91
N THR A 43 12.74 9.49 -1.30
CA THR A 43 11.45 9.46 -0.58
C THR A 43 10.71 8.15 -0.81
N PHE A 44 10.64 7.66 -2.05
CA PHE A 44 9.98 6.39 -2.37
C PHE A 44 10.69 5.22 -1.68
N GLY A 45 12.02 5.17 -1.75
CA GLY A 45 12.82 4.13 -1.08
C GLY A 45 12.63 4.14 0.43
N TYR A 46 12.58 5.33 1.05
CA TYR A 46 12.26 5.45 2.47
C TYR A 46 10.88 4.88 2.81
N SER A 47 9.84 5.22 2.04
CA SER A 47 8.49 4.70 2.26
C SER A 47 8.42 3.18 2.08
N VAL A 48 9.09 2.63 1.07
CA VAL A 48 9.17 1.17 0.85
C VAL A 48 9.86 0.49 2.02
N LEU A 49 11.01 1.01 2.45
CA LEU A 49 11.75 0.48 3.59
C LEU A 49 10.91 0.52 4.87
N ALA A 50 10.27 1.65 5.16
CA ALA A 50 9.38 1.82 6.30
C ALA A 50 8.22 0.82 6.26
N ALA A 51 7.56 0.65 5.10
CA ALA A 51 6.47 -0.31 4.93
C ALA A 51 6.91 -1.76 5.15
N VAL A 52 8.09 -2.15 4.64
CA VAL A 52 8.63 -3.49 4.86
C VAL A 52 8.91 -3.72 6.34
N PHE A 53 9.54 -2.76 7.03
CA PHE A 53 9.79 -2.86 8.46
C PHE A 53 8.51 -2.96 9.29
N THR A 54 7.50 -2.14 8.98
CA THR A 54 6.22 -2.19 9.72
C THR A 54 5.49 -3.50 9.50
N ILE A 55 5.50 -4.05 8.28
CA ILE A 55 4.92 -5.37 7.99
C ILE A 55 5.65 -6.45 8.78
N ILE A 56 6.98 -6.50 8.71
CA ILE A 56 7.78 -7.51 9.43
C ILE A 56 7.53 -7.43 10.93
N LEU A 57 7.59 -6.23 11.50
CA LEU A 57 7.36 -6.02 12.93
C LEU A 57 5.93 -6.40 13.32
N GLY A 58 4.94 -5.98 12.53
CA GLY A 58 3.54 -6.31 12.75
C GLY A 58 3.30 -7.82 12.72
N VAL A 59 3.84 -8.53 11.73
CA VAL A 59 3.76 -9.99 11.62
C VAL A 59 4.45 -10.66 12.81
N LEU A 60 5.66 -10.21 13.17
CA LEU A 60 6.43 -10.78 14.27
C LEU A 60 5.72 -10.62 15.62
N ILE A 61 4.93 -9.56 15.81
CA ILE A 61 4.12 -9.35 17.01
C ILE A 61 2.80 -10.14 16.94
N VAL A 62 2.06 -9.99 15.83
CA VAL A 62 0.68 -10.48 15.71
C VAL A 62 0.63 -12.01 15.61
N VAL A 63 1.52 -12.63 14.82
CA VAL A 63 1.49 -14.08 14.58
C VAL A 63 1.70 -14.88 15.87
N PRO A 64 2.77 -14.67 16.67
CA PRO A 64 2.94 -15.44 17.90
C PRO A 64 1.84 -15.14 18.90
N THR A 65 1.38 -13.89 19.01
CA THR A 65 0.28 -13.50 19.90
C THR A 65 -1.00 -14.25 19.54
N ALA A 66 -1.37 -14.29 18.26
CA ALA A 66 -2.53 -15.03 17.78
C ALA A 66 -2.42 -16.54 18.02
N TYR A 67 -1.23 -17.12 17.81
CA TYR A 67 -0.99 -18.54 18.07
C TYR A 67 -1.12 -18.88 19.56
N TRP A 68 -0.53 -18.06 20.43
CA TRP A 68 -0.54 -18.28 21.88
C TRP A 68 -1.95 -18.14 22.48
N ILE A 69 -2.73 -17.15 22.04
CA ILE A 69 -4.11 -16.96 22.49
C ILE A 69 -4.96 -18.18 22.10
N ARG A 70 -4.78 -18.71 20.89
CA ARG A 70 -5.58 -19.86 20.41
C ARG A 70 -5.18 -21.18 21.08
N LEU A 71 -3.89 -21.41 21.34
CA LEU A 71 -3.41 -22.70 21.84
C LEU A 71 -3.25 -22.78 23.36
N ARG A 72 -2.84 -21.69 24.03
CA ARG A 72 -2.47 -21.70 25.46
C ARG A 72 -3.37 -20.85 26.36
N LEU A 73 -3.94 -19.76 25.86
CA LEU A 73 -4.69 -18.78 26.68
C LEU A 73 -6.03 -18.39 26.04
N PRO A 74 -6.97 -19.34 25.87
CA PRO A 74 -8.26 -19.07 25.21
C PRO A 74 -9.14 -18.06 25.96
N GLN A 75 -8.90 -17.85 27.26
CA GLN A 75 -9.63 -16.90 28.10
C GLN A 75 -9.34 -15.43 27.74
N LEU A 76 -8.17 -15.12 27.16
CA LEU A 76 -7.79 -13.75 26.75
C LEU A 76 -8.34 -13.34 25.38
N ARG A 77 -8.96 -14.28 24.66
CA ARG A 77 -9.52 -14.07 23.33
C ARG A 77 -10.52 -12.90 23.24
N PRO A 78 -11.49 -12.72 24.16
CA PRO A 78 -12.48 -11.64 24.05
C PRO A 78 -11.87 -10.24 24.17
N VAL A 79 -10.84 -10.10 25.01
CA VAL A 79 -10.15 -8.81 25.24
C VAL A 79 -9.36 -8.40 24.01
N VAL A 80 -8.65 -9.34 23.39
CA VAL A 80 -7.87 -9.07 22.18
C VAL A 80 -8.79 -8.79 20.99
N GLU A 81 -9.85 -9.57 20.80
CA GLU A 81 -10.85 -9.29 19.77
C GLU A 81 -11.45 -7.88 19.94
N PHE A 82 -11.79 -7.48 21.17
CA PHE A 82 -12.27 -6.13 21.47
C PHE A 82 -11.25 -5.04 21.12
N ILE A 83 -10.00 -5.16 21.57
CA ILE A 83 -8.94 -4.19 21.28
C ILE A 83 -8.68 -4.08 19.78
N THR A 84 -8.67 -5.19 19.04
CA THR A 84 -8.45 -5.18 17.59
C THR A 84 -9.62 -4.62 16.78
N LEU A 85 -10.82 -4.54 17.36
CA LEU A 85 -12.01 -3.97 16.73
C LEU A 85 -12.19 -2.49 17.05
N LEU A 86 -11.45 -1.94 18.03
CA LEU A 86 -11.42 -0.51 18.31
C LEU A 86 -10.56 0.20 17.25
N PRO A 87 -11.08 1.29 16.64
CA PRO A 87 -10.35 2.05 15.61
C PRO A 87 -9.18 2.86 16.18
#